data_AF-A0A954FJ17-F1
#
_entry.id   AF-A0A954FJ17-F1
#
_cell.length_a   1.000
_cell.length_b   1.000
_cell.length_c   1.000
_cell.angle_alpha   90.00
_cell.angle_beta   90.00
_cell.angle_gamma   90.00
#
_symmetry.space_group_name_H-M   'P 1'
#
loop_
_entity.id
_entity.type
_entity.pdbx_description
1 polymer ?
#
loop_
_entity_poly.entity_id
_entity_poly.type
_entity_poly.pdbx_seq_one_letter_code
_entity_poly.pdbx_strand_id
1 'polypeptide(L)'
;MVNKLQSELFRGDPRLERTLHSDSAHVVIGDQGEFVSKIQFAALLLGGGRIGPTELQLKKYGPETAKVVLAYKTQRAIINPAYQRTPDSIVGKMTIRSLDAEMVAYEKKERLSNSTQVRH
;
A
#
# COMPACT_ATOMS: atom_id res chain seq x y z
N MET A 1 19.77 0.12 2.58
CA MET A 1 18.61 0.74 3.27
C MET A 1 17.83 1.53 2.23
N VAL A 2 16.52 1.34 2.13
CA VAL A 2 15.67 2.09 1.20
C VAL A 2 15.27 3.39 1.88
N ASN A 3 15.78 4.53 1.39
CA ASN A 3 15.51 5.84 2.00
C ASN A 3 14.33 6.58 1.34
N LYS A 4 13.80 6.06 0.23
CA LYS A 4 12.68 6.62 -0.54
C LYS A 4 11.88 5.51 -1.22
N LEU A 5 10.60 5.76 -1.46
CA LEU A 5 9.73 4.84 -2.18
C LEU A 5 10.11 4.81 -3.67
N GLN A 6 10.00 3.63 -4.29
CA GLN A 6 10.55 3.34 -5.61
C GLN A 6 9.47 3.08 -6.68
N SER A 7 8.31 2.59 -6.28
CA SER A 7 7.19 2.33 -7.19
C SER A 7 6.74 3.60 -7.88
N GLU A 8 6.27 3.49 -9.11
CA GLU A 8 5.70 4.62 -9.84
C GLU A 8 4.49 5.20 -9.12
N LEU A 9 3.72 4.33 -8.46
CA LEU A 9 2.57 4.72 -7.66
C LEU A 9 2.92 5.60 -6.44
N PHE A 10 3.99 5.28 -5.71
CA PHE A 10 4.30 5.94 -4.43
C PHE A 10 5.46 6.93 -4.45
N ARG A 11 6.42 6.78 -5.37
CA ARG A 11 7.62 7.64 -5.40
C ARG A 11 7.24 9.11 -5.49
N GLY A 12 7.91 9.96 -4.70
CA GLY A 12 7.68 11.40 -4.67
C GLY A 12 6.40 11.83 -3.95
N ASP A 13 5.62 10.91 -3.36
CA ASP A 13 4.54 11.29 -2.45
C ASP A 13 5.09 11.65 -1.07
N PRO A 14 5.06 12.93 -0.65
CA PRO A 14 5.72 13.34 0.59
C PRO A 14 5.04 12.76 1.84
N ARG A 15 3.74 12.43 1.78
CA ARG A 15 3.01 11.86 2.92
C ARG A 15 3.41 10.40 3.11
N LEU A 16 3.48 9.63 2.03
CA LEU A 16 3.86 8.22 2.06
C LEU A 16 5.37 8.03 2.31
N GLU A 17 6.22 8.87 1.72
CA GLU A 17 7.66 8.84 2.03
C GLU A 17 7.91 9.13 3.52
N ARG A 18 7.13 10.01 4.14
CA ARG A 18 7.23 10.25 5.59
C ARG A 18 6.79 9.02 6.41
N THR A 19 5.80 8.25 5.95
CA THR A 19 5.39 6.98 6.59
C THR A 19 6.53 5.96 6.63
N LEU A 20 7.49 6.01 5.69
CA LEU A 20 8.67 5.15 5.70
C LEU A 20 9.63 5.46 6.87
N HIS A 21 9.55 6.66 7.45
CA HIS A 21 10.52 7.20 8.42
C HIS A 21 9.95 7.55 9.79
N SER A 22 8.68 7.96 9.89
CA SER A 22 8.07 8.46 11.13
C SER A 22 6.78 7.73 11.50
N ASP A 23 6.66 7.32 12.76
CA ASP A 23 5.47 6.62 13.26
C ASP A 23 4.25 7.56 13.35
N SER A 24 4.47 8.85 13.61
CA SER A 24 3.42 9.87 13.55
C SER A 24 2.86 10.08 12.14
N ALA A 25 3.56 9.58 11.13
CA ALA A 25 3.15 9.61 9.75
C ALA A 25 2.53 8.29 9.28
N HIS A 26 2.24 7.33 10.17
CA HIS A 26 1.44 6.17 9.82
C HIS A 26 0.07 6.58 9.27
N VAL A 27 -0.48 5.75 8.39
CA VAL A 27 -1.81 5.96 7.82
C VAL A 27 -2.81 5.04 8.53
N VAL A 28 -3.86 5.64 9.06
CA VAL A 28 -4.82 5.00 9.98
C VAL A 28 -6.26 5.26 9.56
N ILE A 29 -7.21 4.57 10.21
CA ILE A 29 -8.64 4.83 10.02
C ILE A 29 -8.95 6.30 10.32
N GLY A 30 -9.69 6.93 9.41
CA GLY A 30 -10.05 8.34 9.46
C GLY A 30 -9.21 9.24 8.55
N ASP A 31 -8.02 8.80 8.15
CA ASP A 31 -7.20 9.54 7.19
C ASP A 31 -7.88 9.66 5.83
N GLN A 32 -7.61 10.75 5.12
CA GLN A 32 -8.21 11.05 3.84
C GLN A 32 -7.25 11.79 2.90
N GLY A 33 -7.22 11.41 1.62
CA GLY A 33 -6.49 12.13 0.57
C GLY A 33 -5.84 11.22 -0.48
N GLU A 34 -5.08 11.80 -1.40
CA GLU A 34 -4.42 11.05 -2.50
C GLU A 34 -3.50 9.93 -2.01
N PHE A 35 -2.83 10.13 -0.88
CA PHE A 35 -1.97 9.10 -0.31
C PHE A 35 -2.77 7.86 0.11
N VAL A 36 -4.02 8.04 0.54
CA VAL A 36 -4.94 6.94 0.87
C VAL A 36 -5.39 6.22 -0.40
N SER A 37 -5.76 6.95 -1.46
CA SER A 37 -6.20 6.30 -2.71
C SER A 37 -5.10 5.45 -3.33
N LYS A 38 -3.83 5.89 -3.25
CA LYS A 38 -2.68 5.09 -3.67
C LYS A 38 -2.54 3.81 -2.84
N ILE A 39 -2.69 3.89 -1.52
CA ILE A 39 -2.68 2.72 -0.64
C ILE A 39 -3.83 1.77 -0.99
N GLN A 40 -5.05 2.29 -1.15
CA GLN A 40 -6.23 1.52 -1.52
C GLN A 40 -6.01 0.77 -2.83
N PHE A 41 -5.48 1.45 -3.85
CA PHE A 41 -5.14 0.85 -5.14
C PHE A 41 -4.12 -0.28 -4.99
N ALA A 42 -2.97 -0.03 -4.35
CA ALA A 42 -1.94 -1.06 -4.18
C ALA A 42 -2.43 -2.25 -3.36
N ALA A 43 -3.15 -2.01 -2.26
CA ALA A 43 -3.63 -3.08 -1.39
C ALA A 43 -4.69 -3.94 -2.09
N LEU A 44 -5.59 -3.34 -2.87
CA LEU A 44 -6.55 -4.08 -3.71
C LEU A 44 -5.85 -4.89 -4.80
N LEU A 45 -4.89 -4.27 -5.49
CA LEU A 45 -4.17 -4.90 -6.60
C LEU A 45 -3.31 -6.08 -6.15
N LEU A 46 -2.61 -5.94 -5.02
CA LEU A 46 -1.65 -6.92 -4.53
C LEU A 46 -2.27 -7.93 -3.54
N GLY A 47 -3.24 -7.51 -2.74
CA GLY A 47 -3.86 -8.33 -1.69
C GLY A 47 -5.26 -8.86 -2.04
N GLY A 48 -5.92 -8.24 -3.03
CA GLY A 48 -7.31 -8.52 -3.36
C GLY A 48 -8.30 -7.94 -2.34
N GLY A 49 -9.55 -8.39 -2.42
CA GLY A 49 -10.64 -7.93 -1.56
C GLY A 49 -11.50 -6.85 -2.22
N ARG A 50 -12.25 -6.10 -1.41
CA ARG A 50 -13.19 -5.08 -1.89
C ARG A 50 -13.22 -3.89 -0.95
N ILE A 51 -13.16 -2.70 -1.53
CA ILE A 51 -13.42 -1.42 -0.86
C ILE A 51 -14.65 -0.83 -1.52
N GLY A 52 -15.62 -0.37 -0.73
CA GLY A 52 -16.85 0.20 -1.24
C GLY A 52 -16.61 1.52 -1.98
N PRO A 53 -17.52 1.89 -2.89
CA PRO A 53 -17.37 3.06 -3.74
C PRO A 53 -17.25 4.36 -2.93
N THR A 54 -17.91 4.46 -1.78
CA THR A 54 -17.85 5.65 -0.91
C THR A 54 -16.45 5.90 -0.39
N GLU A 55 -15.75 4.88 0.13
CA GLU A 55 -14.38 5.02 0.64
C GLU A 55 -13.38 5.32 -0.49
N LEU A 56 -13.57 4.73 -1.66
CA LEU A 56 -12.74 5.00 -2.84
C LEU A 56 -12.92 6.42 -3.37
N GLN A 57 -14.17 6.86 -3.55
CA GLN A 57 -14.49 8.20 -4.05
C GLN A 57 -14.00 9.29 -3.10
N LEU A 58 -14.21 9.09 -1.79
CA LEU A 58 -13.75 10.02 -0.77
C LEU A 58 -12.26 9.89 -0.49
N LYS A 59 -11.56 8.90 -1.04
CA LYS A 59 -10.15 8.59 -0.76
C LYS A 59 -9.93 8.49 0.75
N LYS A 60 -10.86 7.85 1.44
CA LYS A 60 -10.95 7.80 2.89
C LYS A 60 -10.55 6.43 3.38
N TYR A 61 -9.68 6.40 4.37
CA TYR A 61 -9.28 5.19 5.07
C TYR A 61 -10.39 4.83 6.05
N GLY A 62 -11.38 4.09 5.59
CA GLY A 62 -12.47 3.60 6.42
C GLY A 62 -12.32 2.13 6.80
N PRO A 63 -13.36 1.53 7.40
CA PRO A 63 -13.37 0.14 7.80
C PRO A 63 -13.11 -0.85 6.66
N GLU A 64 -13.53 -0.56 5.43
CA GLU A 64 -13.31 -1.46 4.29
C GLU A 64 -11.85 -1.40 3.82
N THR A 65 -11.27 -0.21 3.75
CA THR A 65 -9.83 -0.03 3.49
C THR A 65 -8.99 -0.75 4.55
N ALA A 66 -9.35 -0.61 5.83
CA ALA A 66 -8.69 -1.28 6.93
C ALA A 66 -8.70 -2.81 6.80
N LYS A 67 -9.83 -3.39 6.34
CA LYS A 67 -9.95 -4.84 6.09
C LYS A 67 -9.03 -5.31 4.96
N VAL A 68 -8.96 -4.55 3.87
CA VAL A 68 -8.08 -4.90 2.72
C VAL A 68 -6.61 -4.80 3.12
N VAL A 69 -6.21 -3.78 3.85
CA VAL A 69 -4.83 -3.67 4.38
C VAL A 69 -4.52 -4.81 5.34
N LEU A 70 -5.46 -5.16 6.22
CA LEU A 70 -5.30 -6.29 7.13
C LEU A 70 -5.12 -7.61 6.36
N ALA A 71 -5.94 -7.85 5.33
CA ALA A 71 -5.84 -9.03 4.48
C ALA A 71 -4.47 -9.10 3.78
N TYR A 72 -4.04 -7.98 3.18
CA TYR A 72 -2.72 -7.86 2.54
C TYR A 72 -1.58 -8.22 3.51
N LYS A 73 -1.60 -7.67 4.74
CA LYS A 73 -0.58 -7.92 5.76
C LYS A 73 -0.61 -9.37 6.25
N THR A 74 -1.80 -9.94 6.41
CA THR A 74 -1.97 -11.32 6.87
C THR A 74 -1.38 -12.32 5.87
N GLN A 75 -1.65 -12.14 4.57
CA GLN A 75 -1.10 -12.99 3.50
C GLN A 75 0.43 -12.99 3.46
N ARG A 76 1.06 -11.90 3.90
CA ARG A 76 2.52 -11.68 3.83
C ARG A 76 3.20 -11.79 5.18
N ALA A 77 2.46 -12.20 6.22
CA ALA A 77 2.93 -12.26 7.60
C ALA A 77 3.65 -10.96 8.05
N ILE A 78 3.15 -9.80 7.61
CA ILE A 78 3.71 -8.48 8.00
C ILE A 78 3.23 -8.17 9.41
N ILE A 79 3.95 -8.71 10.38
CA ILE A 79 3.80 -8.46 11.80
C ILE A 79 5.03 -7.71 12.32
N ASN A 80 4.84 -6.85 13.33
CA ASN A 80 5.96 -6.37 14.12
C ASN A 80 6.09 -7.29 15.35
N PRO A 81 6.91 -8.35 15.30
CA PRO A 81 6.95 -9.37 16.35
C PRO A 81 7.43 -8.82 17.70
N ALA A 82 8.10 -7.66 17.71
CA ALA A 82 8.53 -6.98 18.93
C ALA A 82 7.36 -6.32 19.69
N TYR A 83 6.21 -6.08 19.05
CA TYR A 83 5.11 -5.33 19.63
C TYR A 83 3.72 -5.96 19.44
N GLN A 84 3.53 -6.84 18.45
CA GLN A 84 2.22 -7.34 18.07
C GLN A 84 2.25 -8.83 17.72
N ARG A 85 1.25 -9.56 18.25
CA ARG A 85 0.99 -10.97 17.90
C ARG A 85 0.01 -11.13 16.73
N THR A 86 -0.76 -10.09 16.42
CA THR A 86 -1.73 -10.05 15.32
C THR A 86 -1.44 -8.86 14.41
N PRO A 87 -1.60 -8.99 13.08
CA PRO A 87 -1.45 -7.86 12.18
C PRO A 87 -2.48 -6.77 12.51
N ASP A 88 -2.04 -5.52 12.68
CA ASP A 88 -2.94 -4.37 12.74
C ASP A 88 -3.41 -3.90 11.35
N SER A 89 -4.40 -3.02 11.29
CA SER A 89 -4.88 -2.39 10.06
C SER A 89 -4.23 -1.03 9.78
N ILE A 90 -3.06 -0.76 10.36
CA ILE A 90 -2.29 0.48 10.17
C ILE A 90 -1.26 0.28 9.08
N VAL A 91 -1.15 1.27 8.18
CA VAL A 91 -0.05 1.32 7.21
C VAL A 91 1.10 2.09 7.85
N GLY A 92 2.01 1.32 8.46
CA GLY A 92 3.26 1.82 9.00
C GLY A 92 4.47 1.54 8.12
N LYS A 93 5.67 1.80 8.64
CA LYS A 93 6.96 1.64 7.95
C LYS A 93 7.15 0.31 7.22
N MET A 94 6.79 -0.79 7.89
CA MET A 94 6.91 -2.14 7.31
C MET A 94 5.91 -2.35 6.17
N THR A 95 4.66 -1.94 6.39
CA THR A 95 3.59 -2.09 5.40
C THR A 95 3.86 -1.26 4.15
N ILE A 96 4.22 0.02 4.29
CA ILE A 96 4.48 0.88 3.12
C ILE A 96 5.71 0.40 2.33
N ARG A 97 6.73 -0.13 3.01
CA ARG A 97 7.91 -0.72 2.36
C ARG A 97 7.55 -1.98 1.57
N SER A 98 6.69 -2.84 2.13
CA SER A 98 6.23 -4.05 1.45
C SER A 98 5.38 -3.73 0.23
N LEU A 99 4.41 -2.82 0.38
CA LEU A 99 3.55 -2.37 -0.72
C LEU A 99 4.40 -1.77 -1.85
N ASP A 100 5.38 -0.92 -1.52
CA ASP A 100 6.26 -0.32 -2.52
C ASP A 100 7.11 -1.34 -3.27
N ALA A 101 7.74 -2.28 -2.56
CA ALA A 101 8.57 -3.31 -3.18
C ALA A 101 7.77 -4.22 -4.13
N GLU A 102 6.55 -4.58 -3.75
CA GLU A 102 5.69 -5.41 -4.59
C GLU A 102 5.07 -4.64 -5.76
N MET A 103 4.72 -3.36 -5.56
CA MET A 103 4.31 -2.50 -6.67
C MET A 103 5.43 -2.35 -7.70
N VAL A 104 6.69 -2.18 -7.26
CA VAL A 104 7.84 -2.16 -8.19
C VAL A 104 7.93 -3.45 -8.99
N ALA A 105 7.71 -4.61 -8.36
CA ALA A 105 7.73 -5.90 -9.05
C ALA A 105 6.56 -6.03 -10.05
N TYR A 106 5.38 -5.60 -9.65
CA TYR A 106 4.18 -5.59 -10.49
C TYR A 106 4.35 -4.67 -11.70
N GLU A 107 4.72 -3.41 -11.50
CA GLU A 107 4.93 -2.42 -12.57
C GLU A 107 6.00 -2.86 -13.58
N LYS A 108 7.09 -3.48 -13.10
CA LYS A 108 8.11 -4.07 -13.99
C LYS A 108 7.53 -5.20 -14.85
N LYS A 109 6.73 -6.09 -14.26
CA LYS A 109 6.11 -7.21 -14.96
C LYS A 109 5.12 -6.70 -16.02
N GLU A 110 4.26 -5.74 -15.66
CA GLU A 110 3.32 -5.12 -16.60
C GLU A 110 4.03 -4.47 -17.78
N ARG A 111 5.13 -3.75 -17.54
CA ARG A 111 5.93 -3.14 -18.61
C ARG A 111 6.51 -4.17 -19.58
N LEU A 112 7.00 -5.30 -19.06
CA LEU A 112 7.53 -6.40 -19.88
C LEU A 112 6.44 -7.07 -20.71
N SER A 113 5.27 -7.32 -20.11
CA SER A 113 4.09 -7.85 -20.79
C SER A 113 3.68 -6.96 -21.97
N ASN A 114 3.51 -5.66 -21.72
CA ASN A 114 3.10 -4.71 -22.74
C ASN A 114 4.15 -4.54 -23.85
N SER A 115 5.44 -4.66 -23.55
CA SER A 115 6.50 -4.60 -24.56
C SER A 115 6.55 -5.81 -25.50
N THR A 116 6.00 -6.95 -25.05
CA THR A 116 5.96 -8.20 -25.84
C THR A 116 4.75 -8.20 -26.79
N GLN A 117 3.65 -7.54 -26.41
CA GLN A 117 2.43 -7.45 -27.23
C GLN A 117 2.57 -6.57 -28.49
N VAL A 118 3.56 -5.67 -28.55
CA VAL A 118 3.74 -4.69 -29.64
C VAL A 118 4.64 -5.22 -30.77
N ARG A 119 5.02 -6.51 -30.74
CA ARG A 119 5.93 -7.13 -31.74
C ARG A 119 5.25 -8.06 -32.76
N HIS A 120 3.94 -7.93 -32.99
CA HIS A 120 3.23 -8.67 -34.03
C HIS A 120 2.65 -7.75 -35.10
#